data_AF-A0A3A5VFF2-F1
#
_entry.id   AF-A0A3A5VFF2-F1
#
_cell.length_a   1.000
_cell.length_b   1.000
_cell.length_c   1.000
_cell.angle_alpha   90.00
_cell.angle_beta   90.00
_cell.angle_gamma   90.00
#
_symmetry.space_group_name_H-M   'P 1'
#
loop_
_entity.id
_entity.type
_entity.pdbx_description
1 polymer ?
#
loop_
_entity_poly.entity_id
_entity_poly.type
_entity_poly.pdbx_seq_one_letter_code
_entity_poly.pdbx_strand_id
1 'polypeptide(L)'
;MYLAEGASHYKPISWDDAFEKISGALNALPSPNRAVFYTSGRTSNEAAFLYQAFIRAYGTNNLPDCSNMCHESSGKGLGQTIGIGKGTVTLDDFNHSNVIMVIGQNPGTNHPRMLTALRDAKKKGARIIHINPLPEAGLTRFKHPQDYMKMDLASTQLADLHLPVRIGGDAALLKGFIKLQFEHGAVDSEFVKEYTSGFQSMKDAALATPWEQIIEDSGISRKSIQEAA
;
A
#
# COMPACT_ATOMS: atom_id res chain seq x y z
N MET A 1 -29.31 1.09 -20.36
CA MET A 1 -29.10 1.96 -21.55
C MET A 1 -28.40 1.13 -22.62
N TYR A 2 -28.75 1.29 -23.88
CA TYR A 2 -28.15 0.57 -25.02
C TYR A 2 -27.88 1.53 -26.18
N LEU A 3 -26.71 1.39 -26.80
CA LEU A 3 -26.34 2.09 -28.02
C LEU A 3 -26.46 1.10 -29.17
N ALA A 4 -27.51 1.25 -29.98
CA ALA A 4 -27.69 0.44 -31.17
C ALA A 4 -26.62 0.77 -32.22
N GLU A 5 -26.31 -0.19 -33.08
CA GLU A 5 -25.39 0.02 -34.20
C GLU A 5 -25.84 1.21 -35.07
N GLY A 6 -24.90 2.10 -35.40
CA GLY A 6 -25.18 3.32 -36.15
C GLY A 6 -25.89 4.44 -35.36
N ALA A 7 -26.27 4.23 -34.09
CA ALA A 7 -26.84 5.28 -33.26
C ALA A 7 -25.74 6.20 -32.69
N SER A 8 -26.08 7.48 -32.50
CA SER A 8 -25.20 8.47 -31.85
C SER A 8 -25.46 8.63 -30.36
N HIS A 9 -26.56 8.07 -29.83
CA HIS A 9 -26.98 8.26 -28.44
C HIS A 9 -27.56 6.97 -27.84
N TYR A 10 -27.28 6.76 -26.56
CA TYR A 10 -27.84 5.66 -25.78
C TYR A 10 -29.35 5.86 -25.57
N LYS A 11 -30.09 4.75 -25.59
CA LYS A 11 -31.52 4.72 -25.27
C LYS A 11 -31.80 3.83 -24.06
N PRO A 12 -32.82 4.13 -23.24
CA PRO A 12 -33.26 3.24 -22.19
C PRO A 12 -33.80 1.93 -22.78
N ILE A 13 -33.60 0.83 -22.04
CA ILE A 13 -34.14 -0.51 -22.33
C ILE A 13 -34.63 -1.12 -21.01
N SER A 14 -35.47 -2.13 -21.08
CA SER A 14 -35.91 -2.87 -19.89
C SER A 14 -34.75 -3.69 -19.30
N TRP A 15 -34.93 -4.19 -18.07
CA TRP A 15 -33.99 -5.13 -17.46
C TRP A 15 -33.96 -6.46 -18.20
N ASP A 16 -35.11 -6.97 -18.62
CA ASP A 16 -35.22 -8.23 -19.37
C ASP A 16 -34.44 -8.15 -20.69
N ASP A 17 -34.61 -7.05 -21.45
CA ASP A 17 -33.84 -6.81 -22.68
C ASP A 17 -32.33 -6.74 -22.42
N ALA A 18 -31.92 -6.17 -21.27
CA ALA A 18 -30.52 -6.07 -20.90
C ALA A 18 -29.93 -7.46 -20.60
N PHE A 19 -30.65 -8.30 -19.84
CA PHE A 19 -30.22 -9.65 -19.52
C PHE A 19 -30.17 -10.57 -20.75
N GLU A 20 -31.15 -10.48 -21.65
CA GLU A 20 -31.13 -11.23 -22.91
C GLU A 20 -29.92 -10.85 -23.78
N LYS A 21 -29.63 -9.55 -23.89
CA LYS A 21 -28.45 -9.09 -24.66
C LYS A 21 -27.14 -9.57 -24.06
N ILE A 22 -26.97 -9.44 -22.73
CA ILE A 22 -25.75 -9.86 -22.04
C ILE A 22 -25.57 -11.38 -22.13
N SER A 23 -26.61 -12.15 -21.82
CA SER A 23 -26.55 -13.61 -21.87
C SER A 23 -26.34 -14.12 -23.29
N GLY A 24 -26.99 -13.53 -24.30
CA GLY A 24 -26.76 -13.84 -25.71
C GLY A 24 -25.32 -13.60 -26.15
N ALA A 25 -24.74 -12.46 -25.76
CA ALA A 25 -23.34 -12.15 -26.07
C ALA A 25 -22.36 -13.11 -25.40
N LEU A 26 -22.59 -13.47 -24.13
CA LEU A 26 -21.76 -14.43 -23.41
C LEU A 26 -21.85 -15.84 -24.01
N ASN A 27 -23.07 -16.35 -24.23
CA ASN A 27 -23.27 -17.69 -24.80
C ASN A 27 -22.75 -17.85 -26.23
N ALA A 28 -22.66 -16.76 -27.00
CA ALA A 28 -22.11 -16.77 -28.34
C ALA A 28 -20.56 -16.82 -28.37
N LEU A 29 -19.88 -16.63 -27.23
CA LEU A 29 -18.43 -16.70 -27.19
C LEU A 29 -17.94 -18.14 -27.46
N PRO A 30 -16.88 -18.33 -28.26
CA PRO A 30 -16.35 -19.66 -28.57
C PRO A 30 -15.68 -20.33 -27.35
N SER A 31 -15.43 -19.58 -26.28
CA SER A 31 -14.94 -20.08 -24.99
C SER A 31 -15.26 -19.06 -23.90
N PRO A 32 -15.58 -19.49 -22.66
CA PRO A 32 -15.73 -18.60 -21.51
C PRO A 32 -14.51 -17.70 -21.27
N ASN A 33 -13.31 -18.17 -21.61
CA ASN A 33 -12.06 -17.41 -21.46
C ASN A 33 -11.90 -16.27 -22.47
N ARG A 34 -12.87 -16.06 -23.37
CA ARG A 34 -12.95 -14.86 -24.23
C ARG A 34 -13.70 -13.70 -23.58
N ALA A 35 -14.25 -13.91 -22.38
CA ALA A 35 -14.81 -12.84 -21.55
C ALA A 35 -13.81 -12.41 -20.47
N VAL A 36 -13.94 -11.16 -20.02
CA VAL A 36 -13.24 -10.58 -18.87
C VAL A 36 -14.26 -9.88 -18.00
N PHE A 37 -14.21 -10.16 -16.70
CA PHE A 37 -15.17 -9.67 -15.72
C PHE A 37 -14.45 -8.83 -14.67
N TYR A 38 -14.30 -7.54 -14.96
CA TYR A 38 -13.58 -6.63 -14.08
C TYR A 38 -14.41 -6.26 -12.85
N THR A 39 -13.86 -6.45 -11.65
CA THR A 39 -14.52 -6.13 -10.38
C THR A 39 -13.99 -4.83 -9.78
N SER A 40 -14.89 -4.06 -9.17
CA SER A 40 -14.55 -2.84 -8.45
C SER A 40 -14.42 -3.09 -6.94
N GLY A 41 -13.37 -2.54 -6.33
CA GLY A 41 -13.18 -2.54 -4.87
C GLY A 41 -14.18 -1.66 -4.09
N ARG A 42 -15.11 -0.98 -4.78
CA ARG A 42 -16.28 -0.31 -4.15
C ARG A 42 -17.47 -1.23 -3.97
N THR A 43 -17.45 -2.41 -4.57
CA THR A 43 -18.52 -3.42 -4.47
C THR A 43 -18.55 -4.00 -3.06
N SER A 44 -19.73 -4.32 -2.53
CA SER A 44 -19.83 -5.01 -1.24
C SER A 44 -19.25 -6.44 -1.33
N ASN A 45 -18.90 -7.02 -0.19
CA ASN A 45 -18.38 -8.37 -0.15
C ASN A 45 -19.39 -9.41 -0.66
N GLU A 46 -20.68 -9.22 -0.37
CA GLU A 46 -21.77 -10.11 -0.80
C GLU A 46 -21.93 -10.06 -2.32
N ALA A 47 -21.97 -8.85 -2.90
CA ALA A 47 -22.08 -8.69 -4.34
C ALA A 47 -20.84 -9.21 -5.07
N ALA A 48 -19.63 -8.94 -4.55
CA ALA A 48 -18.40 -9.49 -5.10
C ALA A 48 -18.36 -11.03 -5.03
N PHE A 49 -18.86 -11.61 -3.93
CA PHE A 49 -18.98 -13.06 -3.76
C PHE A 49 -19.93 -13.69 -4.79
N LEU A 50 -21.12 -13.12 -4.97
CA LEU A 50 -22.07 -13.63 -5.96
C LEU A 50 -21.55 -13.45 -7.39
N TYR A 51 -20.89 -12.33 -7.67
CA TYR A 51 -20.32 -12.04 -8.98
C TYR A 51 -19.24 -13.06 -9.36
N GLN A 52 -18.25 -13.31 -8.48
CA GLN A 52 -17.23 -14.31 -8.75
C GLN A 52 -17.81 -15.73 -8.89
N ALA A 53 -18.85 -16.06 -8.13
CA ALA A 53 -19.49 -17.38 -8.18
C ALA A 53 -20.17 -17.59 -9.54
N PHE A 54 -20.88 -16.58 -10.04
CA PHE A 54 -21.46 -16.57 -11.38
C PHE A 54 -20.39 -16.75 -12.47
N ILE A 55 -19.29 -15.98 -12.41
CA ILE A 55 -18.21 -16.04 -13.42
C ILE A 55 -17.55 -17.42 -13.47
N ARG A 56 -17.32 -18.03 -12.30
CA ARG A 56 -16.76 -19.37 -12.21
C ARG A 56 -17.75 -20.44 -12.69
N ALA A 57 -19.03 -20.27 -12.40
CA ALA A 57 -20.09 -21.13 -12.95
C ALA A 57 -20.22 -20.98 -14.48
N TYR A 58 -20.00 -19.77 -15.02
CA TYR A 58 -19.91 -19.51 -16.45
C TYR A 58 -18.69 -20.20 -17.11
N GLY A 59 -17.67 -20.57 -16.32
CA GLY A 59 -16.57 -21.44 -16.76
C GLY A 59 -15.24 -20.74 -16.98
N THR A 60 -15.01 -19.55 -16.40
CA THR A 60 -13.72 -18.86 -16.48
C THR A 60 -13.24 -18.33 -15.13
N ASN A 61 -11.93 -18.10 -15.03
CA ASN A 61 -11.28 -17.37 -13.93
C ASN A 61 -10.76 -15.98 -14.36
N ASN A 62 -11.21 -15.45 -15.51
CA ASN A 62 -10.84 -14.11 -15.99
C ASN A 62 -11.58 -13.00 -15.22
N LEU A 63 -11.22 -12.82 -13.94
CA LEU A 63 -11.80 -11.83 -13.03
C LEU A 63 -10.73 -10.89 -12.46
N PRO A 64 -10.11 -10.03 -13.27
CA PRO A 64 -9.20 -9.01 -12.75
C PRO A 64 -9.97 -8.05 -11.82
N ASP A 65 -9.32 -7.66 -10.73
CA ASP A 65 -9.83 -6.69 -9.78
C ASP A 65 -8.95 -5.42 -9.79
N CYS A 66 -9.55 -4.28 -9.44
CA CYS A 66 -8.81 -3.01 -9.32
C CYS A 66 -7.58 -3.11 -8.40
N SER A 67 -7.63 -3.98 -7.39
CA SER A 67 -6.54 -4.21 -6.45
C SER A 67 -5.34 -4.92 -7.07
N ASN A 68 -5.49 -5.62 -8.20
CA ASN A 68 -4.36 -6.27 -8.88
C ASN A 68 -3.24 -5.27 -9.22
N MET A 69 -3.61 -4.05 -9.64
CA MET A 69 -2.61 -3.02 -9.97
C MET A 69 -1.88 -2.44 -8.76
N CYS A 70 -2.49 -2.48 -7.57
CA CYS A 70 -1.97 -1.78 -6.38
C CYS A 70 -1.42 -2.71 -5.30
N HIS A 71 -2.02 -3.89 -5.12
CA HIS A 71 -1.78 -4.77 -3.98
C HIS A 71 -1.21 -6.14 -4.36
N GLU A 72 -1.16 -6.52 -5.64
CA GLU A 72 -0.68 -7.84 -6.04
C GLU A 72 0.82 -8.02 -5.75
N SER A 73 1.64 -7.01 -6.06
CA SER A 73 3.07 -7.02 -5.80
C SER A 73 3.39 -7.12 -4.30
N SER A 74 2.72 -6.31 -3.47
CA SER A 74 2.87 -6.36 -2.02
C SER A 74 2.35 -7.67 -1.42
N GLY A 75 1.22 -8.18 -1.91
CA GLY A 75 0.67 -9.47 -1.50
C GLY A 75 1.61 -10.64 -1.80
N LYS A 76 2.28 -10.64 -2.96
CA LYS A 76 3.31 -11.63 -3.31
C LYS A 76 4.52 -11.55 -2.39
N GLY A 77 5.05 -10.35 -2.16
CA GLY A 77 6.20 -10.14 -1.29
C GLY A 77 5.91 -10.56 0.16
N LEU A 78 4.84 -10.05 0.76
CA LEU A 78 4.47 -10.38 2.13
C LEU A 78 4.08 -11.85 2.29
N GLY A 79 3.43 -12.46 1.29
CA GLY A 79 3.12 -13.89 1.31
C GLY A 79 4.38 -14.76 1.40
N GLN A 80 5.48 -14.37 0.74
CA GLN A 80 6.77 -15.06 0.84
C GLN A 80 7.50 -14.78 2.15
N THR A 81 7.37 -13.57 2.72
CA THR A 81 8.12 -13.18 3.92
C THR A 81 7.44 -13.59 5.23
N ILE A 82 6.12 -13.41 5.33
CA ILE A 82 5.35 -13.59 6.58
C ILE A 82 4.08 -14.44 6.40
N GLY A 83 3.84 -15.00 5.21
CA GLY A 83 2.69 -15.87 4.93
C GLY A 83 1.35 -15.15 4.77
N ILE A 84 1.27 -13.83 4.99
CA ILE A 84 0.04 -13.04 4.94
C ILE A 84 0.21 -11.87 3.97
N GLY A 85 -0.61 -11.80 2.91
CA GLY A 85 -0.57 -10.74 1.90
C GLY A 85 -1.36 -9.47 2.24
N LYS A 86 -1.57 -9.17 3.53
CA LYS A 86 -2.44 -8.08 4.01
C LYS A 86 -1.78 -7.35 5.18
N GLY A 87 -2.34 -6.19 5.56
CA GLY A 87 -1.92 -5.47 6.75
C GLY A 87 -2.02 -6.34 8.00
N THR A 88 -0.96 -6.33 8.80
CA THR A 88 -0.81 -7.15 10.02
C THR A 88 -1.17 -6.39 11.30
N VAL A 89 -1.49 -5.10 11.18
CA VAL A 89 -1.79 -4.20 12.29
C VAL A 89 -3.09 -3.43 12.03
N THR A 90 -3.64 -2.88 13.11
CA THR A 90 -4.84 -2.05 13.16
C THR A 90 -4.49 -0.58 13.37
N LEU A 91 -5.49 0.30 13.34
CA LEU A 91 -5.28 1.73 13.65
C LEU A 91 -4.88 1.96 15.11
N ASP A 92 -5.27 1.08 16.03
CA ASP A 92 -4.95 1.26 17.45
C ASP A 92 -3.46 0.98 17.72
N ASP A 93 -2.83 0.08 16.96
CA ASP A 93 -1.40 -0.25 17.09
C ASP A 93 -0.47 0.95 16.88
N PHE A 94 -0.92 1.99 16.17
CA PHE A 94 -0.18 3.25 16.02
C PHE A 94 0.10 3.91 17.38
N ASN A 95 -0.84 3.76 18.33
CA ASN A 95 -0.71 4.31 19.67
C ASN A 95 0.37 3.63 20.52
N HIS A 96 0.85 2.46 20.10
CA HIS A 96 1.84 1.64 20.79
C HIS A 96 3.22 1.72 20.16
N SER A 97 3.36 2.45 19.05
CA SER A 97 4.59 2.54 18.27
C SER A 97 5.50 3.66 18.79
N ASN A 98 6.80 3.36 18.99
CA ASN A 98 7.80 4.40 19.27
C ASN A 98 8.26 5.11 17.98
N VAL A 99 8.29 4.41 16.86
CA VAL A 99 8.66 4.92 15.54
C VAL A 99 7.67 4.42 14.51
N ILE A 100 7.20 5.32 13.64
CA ILE A 100 6.32 5.00 12.51
C ILE A 100 7.00 5.46 11.23
N MET A 101 7.27 4.51 10.33
CA MET A 101 7.86 4.79 9.01
C MET A 101 6.77 4.77 7.95
N VAL A 102 6.52 5.92 7.31
CA VAL A 102 5.58 6.08 6.20
C VAL A 102 6.38 6.04 4.90
N ILE A 103 6.39 4.89 4.22
CA ILE A 103 7.21 4.63 3.02
C ILE A 103 6.31 4.55 1.79
N GLY A 104 6.58 5.36 0.76
CA GLY A 104 5.89 5.29 -0.52
C GLY A 104 4.37 5.51 -0.44
N GLN A 105 3.90 6.24 0.58
CA GLN A 105 2.49 6.49 0.85
C GLN A 105 2.25 7.98 1.08
N ASN A 106 1.07 8.45 0.65
CA ASN A 106 0.60 9.81 0.93
C ASN A 106 -0.70 9.76 1.77
N PRO A 107 -0.59 9.77 3.11
CA PRO A 107 -1.76 9.72 3.98
C PRO A 107 -2.69 10.94 3.84
N GLY A 108 -2.17 12.10 3.42
CA GLY A 108 -2.96 13.32 3.35
C GLY A 108 -4.06 13.30 2.29
N THR A 109 -3.78 12.66 1.16
CA THR A 109 -4.70 12.57 0.02
C THR A 109 -5.38 11.20 -0.05
N ASN A 110 -4.65 10.12 0.23
CA ASN A 110 -5.14 8.76 -0.01
C ASN A 110 -5.79 8.13 1.23
N HIS A 111 -5.33 8.49 2.43
CA HIS A 111 -5.81 7.89 3.68
C HIS A 111 -6.00 8.93 4.81
N PRO A 112 -6.90 9.93 4.68
CA PRO A 112 -7.00 11.02 5.67
C PRO A 112 -7.26 10.57 7.12
N ARG A 113 -7.88 9.39 7.32
CA ARG A 113 -8.07 8.80 8.66
C ARG A 113 -6.75 8.42 9.33
N MET A 114 -5.75 8.00 8.55
CA MET A 114 -4.40 7.68 9.04
C MET A 114 -3.72 8.91 9.65
N LEU A 115 -3.98 10.12 9.15
CA LEU A 115 -3.43 11.36 9.74
C LEU A 115 -3.86 11.55 11.20
N THR A 116 -5.07 11.11 11.55
CA THR A 116 -5.55 11.17 12.93
C THR A 116 -4.77 10.21 13.82
N ALA A 117 -4.57 8.97 13.37
CA ALA A 117 -3.77 7.98 14.08
C ALA A 117 -2.30 8.43 14.24
N LEU A 118 -1.70 9.00 13.19
CA LEU A 118 -0.34 9.57 13.24
C LEU A 118 -0.23 10.72 14.25
N ARG A 119 -1.21 11.63 14.28
CA ARG A 119 -1.25 12.71 15.27
C ARG A 119 -1.31 12.15 16.69
N ASP A 120 -2.17 11.17 16.93
CA ASP A 120 -2.39 10.62 18.27
C ASP A 120 -1.18 9.81 18.76
N ALA A 121 -0.53 9.06 17.86
CA ALA A 121 0.76 8.42 18.12
C ALA A 121 1.84 9.46 18.47
N LYS A 122 1.95 10.55 17.70
CA LYS A 122 2.91 11.62 17.97
C LYS A 122 2.69 12.29 19.33
N LYS A 123 1.42 12.50 19.73
CA LYS A 123 1.07 13.00 21.07
C LYS A 123 1.51 12.06 22.20
N LYS A 124 1.62 10.75 21.91
CA LYS A 124 2.16 9.73 22.82
C LYS A 124 3.68 9.58 22.76
N GLY A 125 4.36 10.40 21.96
CA GLY A 125 5.82 10.42 21.86
C GLY A 125 6.39 9.62 20.68
N ALA A 126 5.55 9.10 19.78
CA ALA A 126 6.04 8.43 18.58
C ALA A 126 6.79 9.39 17.67
N ARG A 127 7.90 8.93 17.09
CA ARG A 127 8.60 9.59 15.99
C ARG A 127 8.05 9.13 14.66
N ILE A 128 7.86 10.05 13.72
CA ILE A 128 7.34 9.74 12.39
C ILE A 128 8.42 10.05 11.35
N ILE A 129 8.82 9.03 10.58
CA ILE A 129 9.76 9.15 9.47
C ILE A 129 8.98 9.00 8.17
N HIS A 130 9.06 9.98 7.29
CA HIS A 130 8.44 9.97 5.98
C HIS A 130 9.47 9.69 4.89
N ILE A 131 9.26 8.67 4.08
CA ILE A 131 10.18 8.24 3.01
C ILE A 131 9.42 8.27 1.69
N ASN A 132 9.68 9.31 0.90
CA ASN A 132 8.98 9.58 -0.34
C ASN A 132 9.75 10.64 -1.14
N PRO A 133 9.94 10.51 -2.47
CA PRO A 133 10.59 11.53 -3.29
C PRO A 133 10.05 12.95 -3.06
N LEU A 134 8.73 13.09 -2.86
CA LEU A 134 8.09 14.39 -2.68
C LEU A 134 7.79 14.67 -1.21
N PRO A 135 7.95 15.93 -0.76
CA PRO A 135 7.45 16.35 0.54
C PRO A 135 5.91 16.41 0.53
N GLU A 136 5.28 15.96 1.61
CA GLU A 136 3.82 15.84 1.69
C GLU A 136 3.22 16.83 2.68
N ALA A 137 2.38 17.74 2.19
CA ALA A 137 1.81 18.83 2.98
C ALA A 137 1.06 18.32 4.23
N GLY A 138 0.35 17.21 4.11
CA GLY A 138 -0.39 16.59 5.21
C GLY A 138 0.50 16.07 6.34
N LEU A 139 1.78 15.77 6.07
CA LEU A 139 2.75 15.31 7.07
C LEU A 139 3.60 16.46 7.62
N THR A 140 3.78 17.54 6.85
CA THR A 140 4.48 18.75 7.31
C THR A 140 3.57 19.63 8.17
N ARG A 141 2.28 19.74 7.83
CA ARG A 141 1.34 20.63 8.50
C ARG A 141 -0.07 20.03 8.52
N PHE A 142 -0.38 19.28 9.57
CA PHE A 142 -1.72 18.72 9.77
C PHE A 142 -2.59 19.62 10.66
N LYS A 143 -3.83 19.85 10.24
CA LYS A 143 -4.89 20.43 11.08
C LYS A 143 -6.06 19.46 11.14
N HIS A 144 -6.41 19.01 12.33
CA HIS A 144 -7.52 18.09 12.49
C HIS A 144 -8.86 18.86 12.46
N PRO A 145 -9.84 18.45 11.64
CA PRO A 145 -11.10 19.19 11.50
C PRO A 145 -11.88 19.36 12.81
N GLN A 146 -11.81 18.38 13.72
CA GLN A 146 -12.50 18.46 15.01
C GLN A 146 -11.78 19.34 16.04
N ASP A 147 -10.52 19.72 15.81
CA ASP A 147 -9.78 20.58 16.74
C ASP A 147 -10.30 22.03 16.67
N TYR A 148 -10.92 22.43 15.54
CA TYR A 148 -11.69 23.68 15.42
C TYR A 148 -12.84 23.77 16.43
N MET A 149 -13.47 22.64 16.76
CA MET A 149 -14.54 22.60 17.77
C MET A 149 -13.99 22.80 19.19
N LYS A 150 -12.68 22.62 19.39
CA LYS A 150 -11.98 22.81 20.67
C LYS A 150 -11.24 24.15 20.76
N MET A 151 -11.43 25.05 19.79
CA MET A 151 -10.69 26.31 19.65
C MET A 151 -9.16 26.16 19.56
N ASP A 152 -8.67 24.98 19.15
CA ASP A 152 -7.26 24.76 18.89
C ASP A 152 -6.99 24.97 17.39
N LEU A 153 -6.29 26.06 17.07
CA LEU A 153 -5.95 26.46 15.70
C LEU A 153 -4.53 26.05 15.29
N ALA A 154 -3.77 25.40 16.18
CA ALA A 154 -2.40 25.00 15.93
C ALA A 154 -2.35 23.88 14.88
N SER A 155 -1.37 23.98 13.97
CA SER A 155 -1.05 22.87 13.09
C SER A 155 0.00 21.96 13.73
N THR A 156 -0.22 20.66 13.68
CA THR A 156 0.77 19.67 14.13
C THR A 156 1.70 19.33 12.97
N GLN A 157 3.01 19.53 13.15
CA GLN A 157 4.00 18.90 12.28
C GLN A 157 4.04 17.41 12.60
N LEU A 158 3.67 16.55 11.64
CA LEU A 158 3.61 15.11 11.89
C LEU A 158 4.99 14.46 11.67
N ALA A 159 5.60 14.62 10.50
CA ALA A 159 6.91 14.03 10.22
C ALA A 159 8.03 14.73 11.03
N ASP A 160 8.79 13.93 11.77
CA ASP A 160 10.03 14.34 12.45
C ASP A 160 11.21 14.34 11.47
N LEU A 161 11.22 13.41 10.52
CA LEU A 161 12.24 13.30 9.48
C LEU A 161 11.59 13.01 8.12
N HIS A 162 12.06 13.68 7.07
CA HIS A 162 11.69 13.38 5.68
C HIS A 162 12.93 12.96 4.90
N LEU A 163 12.89 11.76 4.32
CA LEU A 163 13.91 11.25 3.42
C LEU A 163 13.38 11.29 1.98
N PRO A 164 13.87 12.24 1.15
CA PRO A 164 13.46 12.37 -0.26
C PRO A 164 14.14 11.30 -1.13
N VAL A 165 13.78 10.04 -0.91
CA VAL A 165 14.39 8.90 -1.62
C VAL A 165 14.19 9.05 -3.12
N ARG A 166 15.20 8.69 -3.92
CA ARG A 166 15.06 8.68 -5.38
C ARG A 166 14.03 7.64 -5.79
N ILE A 167 13.31 7.91 -6.88
CA ILE A 167 12.41 6.93 -7.51
C ILE A 167 13.19 5.64 -7.79
N GLY A 168 12.73 4.52 -7.21
CA GLY A 168 13.38 3.21 -7.33
C GLY A 168 14.56 2.98 -6.37
N GLY A 169 14.89 3.95 -5.52
CA GLY A 169 16.00 3.91 -4.57
C GLY A 169 15.66 3.25 -3.22
N ASP A 170 14.43 2.79 -3.02
CA ASP A 170 13.93 2.25 -1.75
C ASP A 170 14.74 1.04 -1.27
N ALA A 171 15.09 0.12 -2.16
CA ALA A 171 15.86 -1.07 -1.81
C ALA A 171 17.28 -0.72 -1.33
N ALA A 172 17.91 0.30 -1.92
CA ALA A 172 19.22 0.79 -1.48
C ALA A 172 19.13 1.43 -0.09
N LEU A 173 18.09 2.25 0.14
CA LEU A 173 17.85 2.86 1.45
C LEU A 173 17.62 1.81 2.55
N LEU A 174 16.80 0.79 2.28
CA LEU A 174 16.54 -0.30 3.23
C LEU A 174 17.81 -1.11 3.55
N LYS A 175 18.70 -1.35 2.56
CA LYS A 175 20.02 -1.94 2.82
C LYS A 175 20.88 -1.06 3.72
N GLY A 176 20.81 0.26 3.57
CA GLY A 176 21.45 1.23 4.46
C GLY A 176 20.97 1.08 5.91
N PHE A 177 19.65 0.97 6.13
CA PHE A 177 19.11 0.71 7.46
C PHE A 177 19.57 -0.64 8.03
N ILE A 178 19.50 -1.71 7.23
CA ILE A 178 19.97 -3.04 7.64
C ILE A 178 21.43 -2.99 8.10
N LYS A 179 22.31 -2.32 7.34
CA LYS A 179 23.72 -2.13 7.72
C LYS A 179 23.86 -1.45 9.07
N LEU A 180 23.14 -0.37 9.29
CA LEU A 180 23.21 0.39 10.55
C LEU A 180 22.68 -0.41 11.74
N GLN A 181 21.64 -1.24 11.56
CA GLN A 181 21.18 -2.14 12.63
C GLN A 181 22.29 -3.11 13.06
N PHE A 182 23.14 -3.56 12.13
CA PHE A 182 24.32 -4.36 12.45
C PHE A 182 25.46 -3.55 13.08
N GLU A 183 25.75 -2.36 12.55
CA GLU A 183 26.77 -1.45 13.11
C GLU A 183 26.44 -1.07 14.57
N HIS A 184 25.16 -0.90 14.91
CA HIS A 184 24.69 -0.55 16.25
C HIS A 184 24.48 -1.74 17.18
N GLY A 185 24.52 -2.98 16.68
CA GLY A 185 24.17 -4.16 17.47
C GLY A 185 22.70 -4.18 17.94
N ALA A 186 21.81 -3.55 17.17
CA ALA A 186 20.40 -3.36 17.53
C ALA A 186 19.47 -4.49 17.05
N VAL A 187 20.05 -5.58 16.52
CA VAL A 187 19.29 -6.74 16.03
C VAL A 187 18.86 -7.62 17.20
N ASP A 188 17.56 -7.89 17.30
CA ASP A 188 17.01 -8.90 18.20
C ASP A 188 17.42 -10.31 17.73
N SER A 189 18.51 -10.79 18.33
CA SER A 189 19.14 -12.05 17.93
C SER A 189 18.33 -13.28 18.37
N GLU A 190 17.53 -13.17 19.43
CA GLU A 190 16.67 -14.26 19.90
C GLU A 190 15.50 -14.44 18.95
N PHE A 191 14.82 -13.33 18.61
CA PHE A 191 13.73 -13.35 17.63
C PHE A 191 14.19 -13.88 16.27
N VAL A 192 15.34 -13.38 15.77
CA VAL A 192 15.89 -13.83 14.49
C VAL A 192 16.17 -15.33 14.48
N LYS A 193 16.74 -15.87 15.56
CA LYS A 193 17.08 -17.28 15.68
C LYS A 193 15.83 -18.18 15.72
N GLU A 194 14.79 -17.75 16.42
CA GLU A 194 13.61 -18.57 16.68
C GLU A 194 12.55 -18.47 15.57
N TYR A 195 12.34 -17.28 15.01
CA TYR A 195 11.17 -16.98 14.17
C TYR A 195 11.49 -16.62 12.71
N THR A 196 12.77 -16.65 12.30
CA THR A 196 13.15 -16.25 10.94
C THR A 196 13.97 -17.31 10.20
N SER A 197 14.02 -17.19 8.87
CA SER A 197 14.89 -17.96 8.00
C SER A 197 15.52 -17.06 6.94
N GLY A 198 16.61 -17.49 6.32
CA GLY A 198 17.30 -16.70 5.28
C GLY A 198 18.06 -15.46 5.78
N PHE A 199 18.13 -15.25 7.10
CA PHE A 199 18.76 -14.08 7.72
C PHE A 199 20.20 -13.86 7.27
N GLN A 200 21.02 -14.91 7.25
CA GLN A 200 22.44 -14.81 6.87
C GLN A 200 22.60 -14.33 5.42
N SER A 201 21.79 -14.85 4.49
CA SER A 201 21.82 -14.42 3.08
C SER A 201 21.41 -12.96 2.93
N MET A 202 20.38 -12.51 3.65
CA MET A 202 19.96 -11.12 3.67
C MET A 202 21.06 -10.20 4.23
N LYS A 203 21.68 -10.60 5.35
CA LYS A 203 22.78 -9.89 5.99
C LYS A 203 23.97 -9.74 5.04
N ASP A 204 24.42 -10.83 4.42
CA ASP A 204 25.57 -10.82 3.52
C ASP A 204 25.29 -9.94 2.29
N ALA A 205 24.08 -10.01 1.72
CA ALA A 205 23.69 -9.16 0.60
C ALA A 205 23.67 -7.66 0.96
N ALA A 206 23.21 -7.32 2.17
CA ALA A 206 23.24 -5.95 2.65
C ALA A 206 24.68 -5.47 2.87
N LEU A 207 25.50 -6.24 3.59
CA LEU A 207 26.90 -5.91 3.91
C LEU A 207 27.77 -5.76 2.65
N ALA A 208 27.56 -6.62 1.65
CA ALA A 208 28.29 -6.61 0.39
C ALA A 208 27.99 -5.38 -0.50
N THR A 209 26.88 -4.67 -0.29
CA THR A 209 26.52 -3.49 -1.09
C THR A 209 27.26 -2.25 -0.56
N PRO A 210 28.23 -1.64 -1.26
CA PRO A 210 29.03 -0.53 -0.72
C PRO A 210 28.20 0.69 -0.30
N TRP A 211 28.71 1.48 0.66
CA TRP A 211 27.99 2.68 1.12
C TRP A 211 27.86 3.73 0.01
N GLU A 212 28.86 3.83 -0.85
CA GLU A 212 28.88 4.70 -2.03
C GLU A 212 27.70 4.38 -2.94
N GLN A 213 27.48 3.09 -3.23
CA GLN A 213 26.36 2.64 -4.03
C GLN A 213 25.01 2.90 -3.34
N ILE A 214 24.91 2.69 -2.03
CA ILE A 214 23.67 2.96 -1.28
C ILE A 214 23.29 4.44 -1.36
N ILE A 215 24.26 5.33 -1.14
CA ILE A 215 24.07 6.78 -1.20
C ILE A 215 23.73 7.20 -2.63
N GLU A 216 24.46 6.66 -3.60
CA GLU A 216 24.22 6.90 -5.01
C GLU A 216 22.81 6.47 -5.36
N ASP A 217 22.43 5.20 -5.24
CA ASP A 217 21.14 4.64 -5.70
C ASP A 217 19.93 5.23 -4.95
N SER A 218 20.02 5.40 -3.61
CA SER A 218 18.93 5.96 -2.81
C SER A 218 18.77 7.46 -2.96
N GLY A 219 19.85 8.17 -3.30
CA GLY A 219 19.91 9.63 -3.26
C GLY A 219 19.89 10.23 -1.85
N ILE A 220 20.05 9.42 -0.79
CA ILE A 220 20.04 9.87 0.60
C ILE A 220 21.47 9.83 1.16
N SER A 221 21.86 10.93 1.81
CA SER A 221 23.18 11.00 2.47
C SER A 221 23.29 9.99 3.61
N ARG A 222 24.48 9.42 3.83
CA ARG A 222 24.71 8.50 4.96
C ARG A 222 24.30 9.10 6.30
N LYS A 223 24.56 10.41 6.50
CA LYS A 223 24.16 11.12 7.72
C LYS A 223 22.64 11.08 7.93
N SER A 224 21.85 11.31 6.89
CA SER A 224 20.38 11.23 6.98
C SER A 224 19.87 9.81 7.19
N ILE A 225 20.55 8.81 6.61
CA ILE A 225 20.24 7.39 6.88
C ILE A 225 20.56 7.06 8.35
N GLN A 226 21.68 7.55 8.88
CA GLN A 226 22.08 7.40 10.29
C GLN A 226 21.14 8.10 11.27
N GLU A 227 20.62 9.27 10.93
CA GLU A 227 19.63 9.97 11.74
C GLU A 227 18.31 9.20 11.85
N ALA A 228 17.96 8.43 10.81
CA ALA A 228 16.74 7.64 10.76
C ALA A 228 16.82 6.26 11.45
N ALA A 229 18.03 5.68 11.58
CA ALA A 229 18.25 4.27 11.94
C ALA A 229 18.70 4.07 13.38
#